data_AF-A0A1Y3BW65-F1
#
_entry.id   AF-A0A1Y3BW65-F1
#
_cell.length_a   1.000
_cell.length_b   1.000
_cell.length_c   1.000
_cell.angle_alpha   90.00
_cell.angle_beta   90.00
_cell.angle_gamma   90.00
#
_symmetry.space_group_name_H-M   'P 1'
#
loop_
_entity.id
_entity.type
_entity.pdbx_description
1 polymer ?
#
loop_
_entity_poly.entity_id
_entity_poly.type
_entity_poly.pdbx_seq_one_letter_code
_entity_poly.pdbx_strand_id
1 'polypeptide(L)'
;MYYCGKECQRKDWKQHKLECEIFMENFSIIQKNLYRFLLRLYLYIEHNPDSLNDRRKFQHDHPDSGRCLNDLMTHREQIIRDPIRINAFQSLCLKFESLKQIQFDPDKLFKYFCIICINSFQITNCELNGIGSGLYLAESKLDHSCTPNAAPVFNGQRIVIRAIKVIKSGEPITIN
;
A
#
# COMPACT_ATOMS: atom_id res chain seq x y z
N MET A 1 -11.15 8.25 13.80
CA MET A 1 -11.25 6.89 13.23
C MET A 1 -12.66 6.38 13.41
N TYR A 2 -13.22 5.71 12.41
CA TYR A 2 -14.60 5.22 12.44
C TYR A 2 -14.62 3.73 12.11
N TYR A 3 -15.50 2.99 12.78
CA TYR A 3 -15.63 1.54 12.63
C TYR A 3 -17.10 1.16 12.49
N CYS A 4 -17.35 0.11 11.70
CA CYS A 4 -18.67 -0.49 11.54
C CYS A 4 -19.25 -1.02 12.87
N GLY A 5 -18.38 -1.38 13.82
CA GLY A 5 -18.70 -1.97 15.09
C GLY A 5 -17.45 -2.48 15.80
N LYS A 6 -17.62 -3.07 17.00
CA LYS A 6 -16.52 -3.55 17.86
C LYS A 6 -15.62 -4.57 17.15
N GLU A 7 -16.18 -5.42 16.29
CA GLU A 7 -15.41 -6.41 15.55
C GLU A 7 -14.44 -5.77 14.54
N CYS A 8 -14.89 -4.75 13.80
CA CYS A 8 -14.02 -3.95 12.91
C CYS A 8 -12.90 -3.28 13.72
N GLN A 9 -13.24 -2.66 14.85
CA GLN A 9 -12.27 -1.99 15.73
C GLN A 9 -11.20 -2.95 16.27
N ARG A 10 -11.62 -4.12 16.80
CA ARG A 10 -10.69 -5.13 17.36
C ARG A 10 -9.73 -5.68 16.32
N LYS A 11 -10.21 -5.92 15.09
CA LYS A 11 -9.36 -6.38 13.98
C LYS A 11 -8.30 -5.34 13.61
N ASP A 12 -8.70 -4.07 13.51
CA ASP A 12 -7.82 -2.96 13.16
C ASP A 12 -6.81 -2.62 14.26
N TRP A 13 -7.16 -2.86 15.54
CA TRP A 13 -6.35 -2.49 16.70
C TRP A 13 -4.91 -3.00 16.65
N LYS A 14 -4.66 -4.15 16.01
CA LYS A 14 -3.30 -4.70 15.82
C LYS A 14 -2.36 -3.72 15.11
N GLN A 15 -2.89 -2.89 14.21
CA GLN A 15 -2.15 -1.85 13.51
C GLN A 15 -2.46 -0.46 14.08
N HIS A 16 -3.73 -0.13 14.32
CA HIS A 16 -4.13 1.21 14.74
C HIS A 16 -3.49 1.62 16.08
N LYS A 17 -3.26 0.69 17.01
CA LYS A 17 -2.60 0.99 18.29
C LYS A 17 -1.23 1.66 18.12
N LEU A 18 -0.53 1.39 17.01
CA LEU A 18 0.79 1.95 16.72
C LEU A 18 0.70 3.43 16.30
N GLU A 19 -0.38 3.81 15.62
CA GLU A 19 -0.60 5.17 15.11
C GLU A 19 -1.58 5.99 15.95
N CYS A 20 -2.27 5.39 16.93
CA CYS A 20 -3.41 6.01 17.62
C CYS A 20 -3.03 7.30 18.35
N GLU A 21 -1.97 7.27 19.16
CA GLU A 21 -1.48 8.44 19.91
C GLU A 21 -1.05 9.56 18.95
N ILE A 22 -0.25 9.21 17.94
CA ILE A 22 0.20 10.14 16.90
C ILE A 22 -1.00 10.77 16.18
N PHE A 23 -1.99 9.95 15.83
CA PHE A 23 -3.19 10.37 15.12
C PHE A 23 -4.08 11.31 15.96
N MET A 24 -4.17 11.09 17.28
CA MET A 24 -4.94 11.97 18.16
C MET A 24 -4.29 13.35 18.29
N GLU A 25 -2.97 13.41 18.44
CA GLU A 25 -2.27 14.68 18.65
C GLU A 25 -2.01 15.45 17.33
N ASN A 26 -1.95 14.74 16.20
CA ASN A 26 -1.54 15.31 14.92
C ASN A 26 -2.57 15.05 13.79
N PHE A 27 -3.85 14.97 14.14
CA PHE A 27 -4.94 14.65 13.20
C PHE A 27 -4.91 15.51 11.93
N SER A 28 -4.73 16.83 12.07
CA SER A 28 -4.70 17.78 10.95
C SER A 28 -3.60 17.50 9.92
N ILE A 29 -2.49 16.91 10.38
CA ILE A 29 -1.32 16.55 9.58
C ILE A 29 -1.54 15.19 8.90
N ILE A 30 -2.05 14.21 9.66
CA ILE A 30 -2.08 12.80 9.27
C ILE A 30 -3.36 12.41 8.54
N GLN A 31 -4.46 13.17 8.64
CA GLN A 31 -5.73 12.82 7.98
C GLN A 31 -5.64 12.65 6.45
N LYS A 32 -4.62 13.21 5.80
CA LYS A 32 -4.40 13.04 4.36
C LYS A 32 -3.95 11.59 4.07
N ASN A 33 -4.69 10.91 3.18
CA ASN A 33 -4.54 9.48 2.89
C ASN A 33 -3.10 8.99 2.70
N LEU A 34 -2.29 9.69 1.89
CA LEU A 34 -0.90 9.29 1.61
C LEU A 34 -0.01 9.33 2.86
N TYR A 35 -0.15 10.35 3.70
CA TYR A 35 0.69 10.54 4.89
C TYR A 35 0.40 9.45 5.92
N ARG A 36 -0.88 9.20 6.18
CA ARG A 36 -1.27 8.12 7.07
C ARG A 36 -0.87 6.76 6.52
N PHE A 37 -1.01 6.53 5.22
CA PHE A 37 -0.65 5.25 4.63
C PHE A 37 0.85 4.97 4.80
N LEU A 38 1.70 5.97 4.53
CA LEU A 38 3.14 5.82 4.74
C LEU A 38 3.51 5.65 6.22
N LEU A 39 2.91 6.44 7.12
CA LEU A 39 3.13 6.31 8.56
C LEU A 39 2.77 4.90 9.05
N ARG A 40 1.61 4.41 8.62
CA ARG A 40 1.09 3.11 9.01
C ARG A 40 1.94 1.96 8.47
N LEU A 41 2.45 2.07 7.24
CA LEU A 41 3.38 1.10 6.67
C LEU A 41 4.72 1.11 7.42
N TYR A 42 5.27 2.31 7.68
CA TYR A 42 6.53 2.48 8.40
C TYR A 42 6.45 1.85 9.81
N LEU A 43 5.44 2.24 10.59
CA LEU A 43 5.22 1.71 11.94
C LEU A 43 4.99 0.19 11.94
N TYR A 44 4.21 -0.32 10.98
CA TYR A 44 3.97 -1.76 10.86
C TYR A 44 5.27 -2.53 10.64
N ILE A 45 6.14 -2.07 9.74
CA ILE A 45 7.41 -2.74 9.44
C ILE A 45 8.38 -2.66 10.61
N GLU A 46 8.51 -1.49 11.26
CA GLU A 46 9.41 -1.34 12.41
C GLU A 46 8.99 -2.26 13.58
N HIS A 47 7.70 -2.56 13.73
CA HIS A 47 7.21 -3.52 14.73
C HIS A 47 7.21 -4.98 14.25
N ASN A 48 7.31 -5.23 12.93
CA ASN A 48 7.22 -6.56 12.33
C ASN A 48 8.28 -6.69 11.21
N PRO A 49 9.59 -6.64 11.53
CA PRO A 49 10.65 -6.59 10.51
C PRO A 49 10.62 -7.80 9.56
N ASP A 50 10.22 -8.98 10.06
CA ASP A 50 10.08 -10.20 9.25
C ASP A 50 9.05 -10.06 8.12
N SER A 51 8.09 -9.14 8.26
CA SER A 51 7.07 -8.88 7.23
C SER A 51 7.66 -8.34 5.92
N LEU A 52 8.89 -7.81 5.95
CA LEU A 52 9.61 -7.42 4.73
C LEU A 52 9.79 -8.58 3.75
N ASN A 53 9.91 -9.80 4.28
CA ASN A 53 10.15 -11.02 3.50
C ASN A 53 8.96 -11.99 3.51
N ASP A 54 7.81 -11.57 4.06
CA ASP A 54 6.57 -12.36 4.07
C ASP A 54 6.00 -12.47 2.65
N ARG A 55 6.22 -13.63 2.01
CA ARG A 55 5.83 -13.88 0.62
C ARG A 55 4.34 -14.18 0.51
N ARG A 56 3.66 -13.44 -0.37
CA ARG A 56 2.26 -13.68 -0.75
C ARG A 56 2.20 -14.15 -2.20
N LYS A 57 1.32 -15.12 -2.49
CA LYS A 57 1.16 -15.73 -3.81
C LYS A 57 -0.31 -15.94 -4.15
N PHE A 58 -0.61 -16.13 -5.43
CA PHE A 58 -1.93 -16.64 -5.82
C PHE A 58 -2.04 -18.13 -5.45
N GLN A 59 -3.28 -18.59 -5.24
CA GLN A 59 -3.59 -19.92 -4.72
C GLN A 59 -3.01 -21.08 -5.55
N HIS A 60 -2.78 -20.86 -6.85
CA HIS A 60 -2.30 -21.88 -7.79
C HIS A 60 -0.94 -21.54 -8.41
N ASP A 61 -0.25 -20.52 -7.90
CA ASP A 61 1.08 -20.24 -8.41
C ASP A 61 2.13 -21.25 -7.92
N HIS A 62 3.24 -21.30 -8.66
CA HIS A 62 4.46 -21.98 -8.24
C HIS A 62 4.90 -21.54 -6.83
N PRO A 63 5.45 -22.43 -5.99
CA PRO A 63 5.90 -22.09 -4.63
C PRO A 63 6.81 -20.86 -4.55
N ASP A 64 7.71 -20.69 -5.52
CA ASP A 64 8.71 -19.62 -5.55
C ASP A 64 8.24 -18.31 -6.19
N SER A 65 7.02 -18.23 -6.72
CA SER A 65 6.53 -17.01 -7.38
C SER A 65 5.90 -16.01 -6.42
N GLY A 66 5.93 -16.28 -5.11
CA GLY A 66 5.40 -15.37 -4.11
C GLY A 66 6.21 -14.07 -4.08
N ARG A 67 5.54 -12.96 -3.82
CA ARG A 67 6.15 -11.62 -3.72
C ARG A 67 6.12 -11.15 -2.28
N CYS A 68 7.21 -10.56 -1.82
CA CYS A 68 7.24 -9.85 -0.54
C CYS A 68 7.40 -8.34 -0.75
N LEU A 69 7.42 -7.57 0.34
CA LEU A 69 7.59 -6.11 0.24
C LEU A 69 8.95 -5.71 -0.36
N ASN A 70 10.02 -6.48 -0.06
CA ASN A 70 11.35 -6.24 -0.62
C ASN A 70 11.45 -6.50 -2.13
N ASP A 71 10.52 -7.28 -2.69
CA ASP A 71 10.48 -7.56 -4.14
C ASP A 71 9.78 -6.42 -4.92
N LEU A 72 9.18 -5.44 -4.23
CA LEU A 72 8.43 -4.36 -4.87
C LEU A 72 9.34 -3.30 -5.49
N MET A 73 8.93 -2.86 -6.69
CA MET A 73 9.66 -1.90 -7.48
C MET A 73 9.56 -0.50 -6.87
N THR A 74 10.69 0.21 -6.75
CA THR A 74 10.72 1.54 -6.14
C THR A 74 10.72 2.67 -7.16
N HIS A 75 11.32 2.46 -8.34
CA HIS A 75 11.58 3.53 -9.31
C HIS A 75 12.19 4.79 -8.65
N ARG A 76 13.16 4.59 -7.75
CA ARG A 76 13.73 5.64 -6.90
C ARG A 76 14.23 6.82 -7.73
N GLU A 77 14.98 6.54 -8.78
CA GLU A 77 15.60 7.56 -9.65
C GLU A 77 14.53 8.36 -10.42
N GLN A 78 13.48 7.69 -10.90
CA GLN A 78 12.38 8.36 -11.59
C GLN A 78 11.60 9.27 -10.64
N ILE A 79 11.37 8.81 -9.39
CA ILE A 79 10.68 9.61 -8.37
C ILE A 79 11.51 10.82 -7.95
N ILE A 80 12.84 10.70 -7.83
CA ILE A 80 13.73 11.84 -7.55
C ILE A 80 13.64 12.89 -8.66
N ARG A 81 13.51 12.46 -9.91
CA ARG A 81 13.42 13.34 -11.08
C ARG A 81 12.03 13.94 -11.30
N ASP A 82 10.99 13.43 -10.63
CA ASP A 82 9.63 13.95 -10.68
C ASP A 82 9.44 15.06 -9.62
N PRO A 83 9.36 16.34 -10.03
CA PRO A 83 9.26 17.46 -9.08
C PRO A 83 8.04 17.39 -8.18
N ILE A 84 6.92 16.84 -8.68
CA ILE A 84 5.67 16.75 -7.92
C ILE A 84 5.84 15.72 -6.79
N ARG A 85 6.39 14.55 -7.12
CA ARG A 85 6.57 13.47 -6.14
C ARG A 85 7.65 13.78 -5.13
N ILE A 86 8.79 14.33 -5.56
CA ILE A 86 9.89 14.65 -4.62
C ILE A 86 9.50 15.78 -3.67
N ASN A 87 8.78 16.81 -4.14
CA ASN A 87 8.28 17.88 -3.29
C ASN A 87 7.21 17.37 -2.31
N ALA A 88 6.37 16.43 -2.75
CA ALA A 88 5.41 15.77 -1.86
C ALA A 88 6.11 14.97 -0.76
N PHE A 89 7.20 14.27 -1.10
CA PHE A 89 8.02 13.56 -0.12
C PHE A 89 8.74 14.50 0.86
N GLN A 90 9.36 15.58 0.38
CA GLN A 90 9.99 16.58 1.25
C GLN A 90 8.99 17.21 2.22
N SER A 91 7.80 17.57 1.72
CA SER A 91 6.70 18.06 2.55
C SER A 91 6.23 17.04 3.57
N LEU A 92 6.38 15.75 3.28
CA LEU A 92 6.08 14.66 4.18
C LEU A 92 7.16 14.51 5.26
N CYS A 93 8.44 14.60 4.91
CA CYS A 93 9.53 14.56 5.89
C CYS A 93 9.38 15.66 6.94
N LEU A 94 9.13 16.91 6.53
CA LEU A 94 8.90 18.03 7.47
C LEU A 94 7.75 17.76 8.45
N LYS A 95 6.69 17.10 7.98
CA LYS A 95 5.56 16.71 8.82
C LYS A 95 5.89 15.57 9.75
N PHE A 96 6.73 14.63 9.34
CA PHE A 96 7.18 13.53 10.18
C PHE A 96 8.14 14.03 11.26
N GLU A 97 9.01 14.99 10.94
CA GLU A 97 9.91 15.64 11.90
C GLU A 97 9.15 16.38 13.00
N SER A 98 7.95 16.90 12.71
CA SER A 98 7.12 17.52 13.73
C SER A 98 6.38 16.53 14.64
N LEU A 99 6.39 15.23 14.33
CA LEU A 99 5.79 14.18 15.16
C LEU A 99 6.76 13.77 16.27
N LYS A 100 6.56 14.29 17.47
CA LYS A 100 7.43 14.02 18.63
C LYS A 100 7.42 12.56 19.10
N GLN A 101 6.40 11.80 18.71
CA GLN A 101 6.16 10.43 19.16
C GLN A 101 6.96 9.39 18.37
N ILE A 102 7.59 9.78 17.26
CA ILE A 102 8.26 8.86 16.35
C ILE A 102 9.62 9.41 15.90
N GLN A 103 10.64 8.57 15.98
CA GLN A 103 11.89 8.76 15.26
C GLN A 103 11.83 7.94 13.98
N PHE A 104 12.20 8.53 12.84
CA PHE A 104 12.19 7.83 11.56
C PHE A 104 13.54 7.92 10.85
N ASP A 105 13.82 6.91 10.03
CA ASP A 105 14.92 6.87 9.10
C ASP A 105 14.44 7.43 7.74
N PRO A 106 14.99 8.57 7.27
CA PRO A 106 14.56 9.20 6.03
C PRO A 106 14.73 8.32 4.78
N ASP A 107 15.76 7.47 4.73
CA ASP A 107 16.02 6.59 3.59
C ASP A 107 15.03 5.42 3.55
N LYS A 108 14.73 4.81 4.71
CA LYS A 108 13.66 3.82 4.81
C LYS A 108 12.30 4.44 4.46
N LEU A 109 12.02 5.62 4.99
CA LEU A 109 10.77 6.33 4.73
C LEU A 109 10.63 6.63 3.24
N PHE A 110 11.71 7.06 2.57
CA PHE A 110 11.70 7.28 1.13
C PHE A 110 11.51 5.99 0.34
N LYS A 111 12.18 4.89 0.73
CA LYS A 111 11.96 3.57 0.12
C LYS A 111 10.48 3.19 0.16
N TYR A 112 9.81 3.34 1.30
CA TYR A 112 8.40 2.99 1.44
C TYR A 112 7.46 3.96 0.71
N PHE A 113 7.79 5.25 0.67
CA PHE A 113 7.08 6.22 -0.18
C PHE A 113 7.12 5.80 -1.64
N CYS A 114 8.30 5.45 -2.14
CA CYS A 114 8.50 4.96 -3.50
C CYS A 114 7.66 3.69 -3.78
N ILE A 115 7.69 2.72 -2.86
CA ILE A 115 6.87 1.50 -2.97
C ILE A 115 5.38 1.84 -3.08
N ILE A 116 4.86 2.73 -2.23
CA ILE A 116 3.45 3.16 -2.27
C ILE A 116 3.12 3.82 -3.60
N CYS A 117 3.97 4.73 -4.09
CA CYS A 117 3.73 5.45 -5.35
C CYS A 117 3.67 4.55 -6.59
N ILE A 118 4.35 3.40 -6.56
CA ILE A 118 4.48 2.51 -7.73
C ILE A 118 3.56 1.30 -7.65
N ASN A 119 3.29 0.78 -6.44
CA ASN A 119 2.66 -0.55 -6.28
C ASN A 119 1.32 -0.51 -5.56
N SER A 120 0.84 0.66 -5.14
CA SER A 120 -0.44 0.74 -4.42
C SER A 120 -1.63 0.64 -5.37
N PHE A 121 -2.68 -0.02 -4.89
CA PHE A 121 -3.97 -0.11 -5.56
C PHE A 121 -4.94 0.85 -4.89
N GLN A 122 -5.76 1.52 -5.70
CA GLN A 122 -6.93 2.22 -5.20
C GLN A 122 -8.02 1.19 -4.85
N ILE A 123 -8.43 1.16 -3.60
CA ILE A 123 -9.51 0.31 -3.11
C ILE A 123 -10.83 1.03 -3.40
N THR A 124 -11.77 0.33 -4.02
CA THR A 124 -13.07 0.89 -4.40
C THR A 124 -14.24 0.22 -3.67
N ASN A 125 -15.35 0.93 -3.53
CA ASN A 125 -16.62 0.35 -3.10
C ASN A 125 -17.34 -0.35 -4.28
N CYS A 126 -18.56 -0.85 -4.06
CA CYS A 126 -19.37 -1.52 -5.10
C CYS A 126 -19.78 -0.59 -6.26
N GLU A 127 -19.77 0.72 -6.06
CA GLU A 127 -20.05 1.73 -7.08
C GLU A 127 -18.78 2.19 -7.80
N LEU A 128 -17.64 1.53 -7.54
CA LEU A 128 -16.31 1.86 -8.06
C LEU A 128 -15.74 3.19 -7.55
N ASN A 129 -16.34 3.77 -6.50
CA ASN A 129 -15.81 4.97 -5.85
C ASN A 129 -14.58 4.61 -5.01
N GLY A 130 -13.49 5.37 -5.17
CA GLY A 130 -12.26 5.19 -4.41
C GLY A 130 -12.44 5.52 -2.92
N ILE A 131 -12.26 4.53 -2.05
CA ILE A 131 -12.45 4.65 -0.59
C ILE A 131 -11.15 4.50 0.21
N GLY A 132 -10.05 4.12 -0.45
CA GLY A 132 -8.75 3.98 0.19
C GLY A 132 -7.66 3.50 -0.76
N SER A 133 -6.51 3.18 -0.19
CA SER A 133 -5.37 2.62 -0.91
C SER A 133 -4.77 1.45 -0.12
N GLY A 134 -4.22 0.47 -0.83
CA GLY A 134 -3.60 -0.70 -0.21
C GLY A 134 -2.44 -1.25 -1.02
N LEU A 135 -1.54 -1.97 -0.35
CA LEU A 135 -0.49 -2.76 -0.99
C LEU A 135 -0.95 -4.22 -1.03
N TYR A 136 -0.97 -4.79 -2.23
CA TYR A 136 -1.40 -6.15 -2.50
C TYR A 136 -0.24 -6.91 -3.13
N LEU A 137 0.52 -7.60 -2.27
CA LEU A 137 1.85 -8.11 -2.62
C LEU A 137 1.81 -9.14 -3.76
N ALA A 138 0.84 -10.06 -3.76
CA ALA A 138 0.75 -11.05 -4.83
C ALA A 138 0.33 -10.39 -6.15
N GLU A 139 -0.62 -9.47 -6.08
CA GLU A 139 -1.24 -8.78 -7.22
C GLU A 139 -0.33 -7.72 -7.84
N SER A 140 0.65 -7.19 -7.12
CA SER A 140 1.65 -6.24 -7.65
C SER A 140 2.61 -6.85 -8.68
N LYS A 141 2.51 -8.16 -8.94
CA LYS A 141 3.23 -8.84 -10.03
C LYS A 141 2.55 -8.67 -11.40
N LEU A 142 1.28 -8.23 -11.42
CA LEU A 142 0.50 -8.12 -12.64
C LEU A 142 0.90 -6.85 -13.40
N ASP A 143 1.23 -7.01 -14.68
CA ASP A 143 1.65 -5.90 -15.50
C ASP A 143 0.48 -5.03 -15.96
N HIS A 144 0.77 -3.75 -16.17
CA HIS A 144 -0.15 -2.79 -16.75
C HIS A 144 -0.37 -3.06 -18.25
N SER A 145 -1.61 -2.90 -18.72
CA SER A 145 -1.96 -2.85 -20.14
C SER A 145 -3.10 -1.86 -20.35
N CYS A 146 -2.99 -1.01 -21.38
CA CYS A 146 -4.09 -0.13 -21.80
C CYS A 146 -5.31 -0.92 -22.36
N THR A 147 -5.14 -2.21 -22.66
CA THR A 147 -6.18 -3.10 -23.18
C THR A 147 -6.24 -4.40 -22.36
N PRO A 148 -6.45 -4.32 -21.03
CA PRO A 148 -6.21 -5.44 -20.13
C PRO A 148 -7.15 -6.62 -20.39
N ASN A 149 -6.76 -7.80 -19.90
CA ASN A 149 -7.57 -9.01 -19.95
C ASN A 149 -8.17 -9.39 -18.58
N ALA A 150 -7.76 -8.72 -17.50
CA ALA A 150 -8.36 -8.82 -16.18
C ALA A 150 -8.55 -7.44 -15.52
N ALA A 151 -9.37 -7.40 -14.48
CA ALA A 151 -9.62 -6.20 -13.68
C ALA A 151 -9.61 -6.53 -12.17
N PRO A 152 -9.04 -5.66 -11.33
CA PRO A 152 -9.16 -5.77 -9.89
C PRO A 152 -10.56 -5.31 -9.44
N VAL A 153 -11.21 -6.11 -8.59
CA VAL A 153 -12.42 -5.73 -7.85
C VAL A 153 -12.22 -5.97 -6.36
N PHE A 154 -12.93 -5.23 -5.52
CA PHE A 154 -12.72 -5.26 -4.07
C PHE A 154 -13.96 -5.73 -3.33
N ASN A 155 -13.76 -6.61 -2.35
CA ASN A 155 -14.75 -6.93 -1.33
C ASN A 155 -14.18 -6.54 0.03
N GLY A 156 -14.53 -5.33 0.47
CA GLY A 156 -13.83 -4.68 1.59
C GLY A 156 -12.35 -4.50 1.28
N GLN A 157 -11.48 -5.02 2.14
CA GLN A 157 -10.03 -4.95 1.94
C GLN A 157 -9.48 -6.07 1.05
N ARG A 158 -10.30 -7.05 0.65
CA ARG A 158 -9.86 -8.17 -0.19
C ARG A 158 -9.92 -7.77 -1.66
N ILE A 159 -8.77 -7.82 -2.34
CA ILE A 159 -8.71 -7.73 -3.79
C ILE A 159 -9.09 -9.09 -4.42
N VAL A 160 -9.76 -9.02 -5.56
CA VAL A 160 -10.09 -10.16 -6.41
C VAL A 160 -9.79 -9.77 -7.85
N ILE A 161 -8.94 -10.54 -8.53
CA ILE A 161 -8.64 -10.33 -9.95
C ILE A 161 -9.64 -11.14 -10.78
N ARG A 162 -10.39 -10.49 -11.66
CA ARG A 162 -11.40 -11.12 -12.52
C ARG A 162 -11.05 -10.96 -13.98
N ALA A 163 -11.09 -12.05 -14.74
CA ALA A 163 -10.99 -11.99 -16.19
C ALA A 163 -12.16 -11.19 -16.76
N ILE A 164 -11.86 -10.27 -17.69
CA ILE A 164 -12.85 -9.47 -18.44
C ILE A 164 -12.89 -9.86 -19.93
N LYS A 165 -11.97 -10.75 -20.33
CA LYS A 165 -11.86 -11.37 -21.64
C LYS A 165 -11.44 -12.83 -21.46
N VAL A 166 -11.53 -13.63 -22.51
CA VAL A 166 -10.95 -14.99 -22.50
C VAL A 166 -9.43 -14.86 -22.40
N ILE A 167 -8.82 -15.58 -21.44
CA ILE A 167 -7.38 -15.64 -21.23
C ILE A 167 -6.94 -17.06 -21.58
N LYS A 168 -6.05 -17.22 -22.56
CA LYS A 168 -5.55 -18.54 -22.95
C LYS A 168 -4.51 -19.06 -21.97
N SER A 169 -4.33 -20.38 -21.91
CA SER A 169 -3.26 -20.97 -21.12
C SER A 169 -1.90 -20.42 -21.56
N GLY A 170 -1.11 -19.93 -20.60
CA GLY A 170 0.20 -19.31 -20.85
C GLY A 170 0.14 -17.83 -21.24
N GLU A 171 -1.04 -17.25 -21.45
CA GLU A 171 -1.19 -15.82 -21.69
C GLU A 171 -0.98 -15.02 -20.39
N PRO A 172 -0.15 -13.96 -20.39
CA PRO A 172 0.03 -13.11 -19.22
C PRO A 172 -1.28 -12.44 -18.78
N ILE A 173 -1.52 -12.42 -17.47
CA ILE A 173 -2.62 -11.66 -16.89
C ILE A 173 -2.18 -10.20 -16.74
N THR A 174 -2.97 -9.27 -17.28
CA THR A 174 -2.69 -7.83 -17.23
C THR A 174 -3.87 -7.07 -16.67
N ILE A 175 -3.58 -5.96 -16.00
CA ILE A 175 -4.55 -5.04 -15.37
C ILE A 175 -4.32 -3.62 -15.88
N ASN A 176 -5.26 -2.70 -15.59
CA ASN A 176 -5.06 -1.26 -15.81
C ASN A 176 -4.43 -0.65 -14.56
#